data_AF-A0A6P5J252-F1
#
_entry.id   AF-A0A6P5J252-F1
#
_cell.length_a   1.000
_cell.length_b   1.000
_cell.length_c   1.000
_cell.angle_alpha   90.00
_cell.angle_beta   90.00
_cell.angle_gamma   90.00
#
_symmetry.space_group_name_H-M   'P 1'
#
loop_
_entity.id
_entity.type
_entity.pdbx_description
1 polymer ?
#
loop_
_entity_poly.entity_id
_entity_poly.type
_entity_poly.pdbx_seq_one_letter_code
_entity_poly.pdbx_strand_id
1 'polypeptide(L)'
;MSSSAAKDKPELQFPFLTEEETVNTVRECKTLFVLRGLPGSGKSTLARAIVDRYRDGTKMVSADAYKINPGSQAAYHEEYKQLDEDLDVFCRHDISVLVVDDTHHEHNRLEKIFDVADQYQYMVVLVEPKTSWRLDCTLLKEKNQWQLSADDLKKLKPGVEKDFLPLYFGWFLTKKGSESLQKVGQTFLDELSSQKAFKKEMKHFVSGDESKEKISLASYFVKRPPGVLHCTTKFCDYGKADGANEYAQQDVVKKSYGKAFTLIVSALFVTPKTMGARVELGEQELLLWPADVDKTPTDNLPRGSRAHITLGCAAGIQPVQTGIDLLEMLRQEKGGTQGEMSELSRGKLYSLGNGQWMLHLTKKLEFRAIFTGYYGKGHIVPTHSSRKGGALSSCTII
;
A
#
# COMPACT_ATOMS: atom_id res chain seq x y z
N MET A 1 20.80 -11.76 21.99
CA MET A 1 20.39 -11.00 23.18
C MET A 1 19.75 -9.64 22.87
N SER A 2 19.29 -9.32 21.64
CA SER A 2 18.81 -7.95 21.30
C SER A 2 17.28 -7.75 21.20
N SER A 3 16.44 -8.79 21.31
CA SER A 3 14.98 -8.61 21.18
C SER A 3 14.26 -8.15 22.47
N SER A 4 14.85 -8.35 23.66
CA SER A 4 14.21 -7.90 24.91
C SER A 4 14.36 -6.39 25.13
N ALA A 5 15.49 -5.80 24.70
CA ALA A 5 15.80 -4.38 24.96
C ALA A 5 14.80 -3.39 24.32
N ALA A 6 14.13 -3.76 23.22
CA ALA A 6 13.08 -2.95 22.61
C ALA A 6 11.71 -3.15 23.28
N LYS A 7 11.44 -4.35 23.83
CA LYS A 7 10.18 -4.65 24.54
C LYS A 7 10.09 -3.93 25.89
N ASP A 8 11.21 -3.57 26.48
CA ASP A 8 11.27 -2.91 27.79
C ASP A 8 11.26 -1.38 27.70
N LYS A 9 11.31 -0.80 26.50
CA LYS A 9 11.36 0.65 26.26
C LYS A 9 10.06 1.17 25.66
N PRO A 10 9.25 1.95 26.39
CA PRO A 10 7.98 2.50 25.89
C PRO A 10 8.11 3.26 24.55
N GLU A 11 9.22 3.95 24.35
CA GLU A 11 9.52 4.73 23.15
C GLU A 11 9.83 3.88 21.90
N LEU A 12 10.07 2.57 22.06
CA LEU A 12 10.33 1.61 20.98
C LEU A 12 9.20 0.59 20.79
N GLN A 13 8.02 0.84 21.37
CA GLN A 13 6.82 0.01 21.22
C GLN A 13 6.19 0.18 19.83
N PHE A 14 6.84 -0.35 18.81
CA PHE A 14 6.34 -0.42 17.44
C PHE A 14 6.02 -1.88 17.08
N PRO A 15 4.89 -2.18 16.39
CA PRO A 15 4.56 -3.54 15.98
C PRO A 15 5.69 -4.20 15.17
N PHE A 16 6.31 -3.45 14.26
CA PHE A 16 7.46 -3.89 13.45
C PHE A 16 8.78 -4.06 14.23
N LEU A 17 8.79 -3.86 15.54
CA LEU A 17 9.93 -4.22 16.41
C LEU A 17 9.56 -5.31 17.41
N THR A 18 8.34 -5.26 17.94
CA THR A 18 7.93 -6.00 19.15
C THR A 18 7.05 -7.22 18.87
N GLU A 19 6.26 -7.20 17.79
CA GLU A 19 5.37 -8.29 17.40
C GLU A 19 6.05 -9.21 16.38
N GLU A 20 6.30 -10.47 16.73
CA GLU A 20 7.07 -11.40 15.87
C GLU A 20 6.39 -11.66 14.52
N GLU A 21 5.07 -11.75 14.47
CA GLU A 21 4.33 -11.92 13.21
C GLU A 21 4.52 -10.72 12.28
N THR A 22 4.47 -9.50 12.85
CA THR A 22 4.74 -8.28 12.09
C THR A 22 6.18 -8.27 11.57
N VAL A 23 7.16 -8.61 12.41
CA VAL A 23 8.56 -8.67 11.97
C VAL A 23 8.79 -9.69 10.86
N ASN A 24 8.20 -10.88 10.98
CA ASN A 24 8.32 -11.91 9.95
C ASN A 24 7.66 -11.48 8.65
N THR A 25 6.55 -10.74 8.72
CA THR A 25 5.88 -10.20 7.52
C THR A 25 6.70 -9.09 6.87
N VAL A 26 7.26 -8.18 7.66
CA VAL A 26 8.14 -7.11 7.14
C VAL A 26 9.38 -7.67 6.44
N ARG A 27 9.98 -8.77 6.95
CA ARG A 27 11.11 -9.47 6.30
C ARG A 27 10.79 -10.06 4.93
N GLU A 28 9.52 -10.28 4.63
CA GLU A 28 9.06 -10.78 3.33
C GLU A 28 8.61 -9.65 2.40
N CYS A 29 8.53 -8.43 2.92
CA CYS A 29 8.23 -7.23 2.17
C CYS A 29 9.52 -6.50 1.79
N LYS A 30 9.44 -5.72 0.71
CA LYS A 30 10.37 -4.63 0.46
C LYS A 30 9.86 -3.42 1.23
N THR A 31 10.50 -3.11 2.36
CA THR A 31 10.03 -2.07 3.29
C THR A 31 11.06 -0.96 3.40
N LEU A 32 10.63 0.28 3.14
CA LEU A 32 11.43 1.48 3.36
C LEU A 32 10.88 2.22 4.57
N PHE A 33 11.61 2.15 5.69
CA PHE A 33 11.36 2.98 6.85
C PHE A 33 11.95 4.37 6.63
N VAL A 34 11.09 5.38 6.61
CA VAL A 34 11.51 6.79 6.53
C VAL A 34 11.29 7.41 7.90
N LEU A 35 12.37 7.75 8.60
CA LEU A 35 12.27 8.32 9.94
C LEU A 35 12.09 9.82 9.88
N ARG A 36 11.15 10.39 10.62
CA ARG A 36 10.86 11.83 10.59
C ARG A 36 10.79 12.42 11.99
N GLY A 37 11.32 13.63 12.17
CA GLY A 37 11.27 14.34 13.45
C GLY A 37 12.51 15.18 13.76
N LEU A 38 12.41 16.04 14.79
CA LEU A 38 13.47 16.98 15.13
C LEU A 38 14.81 16.31 15.53
N PRO A 39 15.95 17.00 15.39
CA PRO A 39 17.21 16.56 15.98
C PRO A 39 17.06 16.32 17.49
N GLY A 40 17.58 15.20 18.00
CA GLY A 40 17.43 14.80 19.41
C GLY A 40 16.12 14.08 19.78
N SER A 41 15.17 13.94 18.84
CA SER A 41 13.86 13.28 19.10
C SER A 41 13.93 11.75 19.24
N GLY A 42 15.10 11.14 19.04
CA GLY A 42 15.28 9.68 19.15
C GLY A 42 15.22 8.91 17.83
N LYS A 43 15.14 9.59 16.67
CA LYS A 43 15.16 8.94 15.33
C LYS A 43 16.32 7.96 15.17
N SER A 44 17.57 8.39 15.37
CA SER A 44 18.74 7.53 15.18
C SER A 44 18.81 6.38 16.20
N THR A 45 18.15 6.51 17.37
CA THR A 45 17.96 5.39 18.30
C THR A 45 16.97 4.38 17.74
N LEU A 46 15.86 4.85 17.17
CA LEU A 46 14.88 4.00 16.50
C LEU A 46 15.46 3.35 15.23
N ALA A 47 16.25 4.08 14.45
CA ALA A 47 16.95 3.58 13.26
C ALA A 47 17.83 2.37 13.61
N ARG A 48 18.67 2.52 14.63
CA ARG A 48 19.52 1.44 15.15
C ARG A 48 18.70 0.26 15.66
N ALA A 49 17.59 0.51 16.36
CA ALA A 49 16.72 -0.55 16.82
C ALA A 49 16.10 -1.35 15.65
N ILE A 50 15.72 -0.69 14.56
CA ILE A 50 15.27 -1.37 13.32
C ILE A 50 16.43 -2.18 12.75
N VAL A 51 17.62 -1.58 12.57
CA VAL A 51 18.79 -2.29 12.03
C VAL A 51 19.14 -3.54 12.85
N ASP A 52 19.16 -3.43 14.18
CA ASP A 52 19.45 -4.55 15.09
C ASP A 52 18.39 -5.65 15.02
N ARG A 53 17.13 -5.29 14.75
CA ARG A 53 16.00 -6.22 14.69
C ARG A 53 15.99 -7.04 13.40
N TYR A 54 16.35 -6.42 12.29
CA TYR A 54 16.31 -7.02 10.95
C TYR A 54 17.68 -7.54 10.47
N ARG A 55 18.77 -7.13 11.12
CA ARG A 55 20.15 -7.63 10.94
C ARG A 55 20.57 -7.63 9.46
N ASP A 56 21.06 -8.77 8.95
CA ASP A 56 21.65 -8.87 7.61
C ASP A 56 20.67 -8.52 6.49
N GLY A 57 19.36 -8.56 6.76
CA GLY A 57 18.31 -8.14 5.82
C GLY A 57 18.11 -6.63 5.72
N THR A 58 18.94 -5.81 6.38
CA THR A 58 18.76 -4.36 6.44
C THR A 58 19.97 -3.53 6.03
N LYS A 59 19.70 -2.33 5.50
CA LYS A 59 20.68 -1.26 5.32
C LYS A 59 20.08 0.07 5.80
N MET A 60 20.94 0.91 6.36
CA MET A 60 20.58 2.24 6.83
C MET A 60 21.37 3.28 6.04
N VAL A 61 20.67 4.31 5.60
CA VAL A 61 21.21 5.53 5.02
C VAL A 61 20.86 6.67 5.98
N SER A 62 21.86 7.31 6.56
CA SER A 62 21.66 8.38 7.55
C SER A 62 22.28 9.67 7.07
N ALA A 63 21.54 10.77 7.12
CA ALA A 63 22.04 12.10 6.75
C ALA A 63 23.30 12.49 7.56
N ASP A 64 23.37 12.07 8.83
CA ASP A 64 24.53 12.32 9.70
C ASP A 64 25.82 11.65 9.16
N ALA A 65 25.71 10.50 8.49
CA ALA A 65 26.87 9.80 7.92
C ALA A 65 27.51 10.58 6.74
N TYR A 66 26.71 11.41 6.07
CA TYR A 66 27.17 12.31 5.00
C TYR A 66 27.45 13.72 5.52
N LYS A 67 27.45 13.94 6.85
CA LYS A 67 27.68 15.24 7.51
C LYS A 67 26.67 16.32 7.09
N ILE A 68 25.44 15.92 6.79
CA ILE A 68 24.35 16.83 6.46
C ILE A 68 23.76 17.37 7.76
N ASN A 69 23.90 18.68 7.99
CA ASN A 69 23.34 19.29 9.18
C ASN A 69 21.83 19.57 8.98
N PRO A 70 21.01 19.45 10.04
CA PRO A 70 19.60 19.83 9.98
C PRO A 70 19.44 21.31 9.62
N GLY A 71 18.76 21.58 8.52
CA GLY A 71 18.60 22.93 7.97
C GLY A 71 18.22 22.87 6.49
N SER A 72 18.42 23.97 5.76
CA SER A 72 18.04 24.04 4.35
C SER A 72 18.82 23.04 3.49
N GLN A 73 18.10 22.23 2.71
CA GLN A 73 18.68 21.29 1.75
C GLN A 73 19.60 21.95 0.72
N ALA A 74 19.37 23.22 0.37
CA ALA A 74 20.17 23.94 -0.64
C ALA A 74 21.66 24.04 -0.28
N ALA A 75 22.00 23.93 1.01
CA ALA A 75 23.38 23.97 1.49
C ALA A 75 24.16 22.65 1.28
N TYR A 76 23.47 21.53 1.01
CA TYR A 76 24.05 20.17 1.00
C TYR A 76 23.73 19.39 -0.28
N HIS A 77 23.73 20.07 -1.43
CA HIS A 77 23.28 19.48 -2.70
C HIS A 77 24.07 18.21 -3.07
N GLU A 78 25.40 18.24 -2.97
CA GLU A 78 26.25 17.10 -3.35
C GLU A 78 26.17 15.94 -2.34
N GLU A 79 26.05 16.25 -1.05
CA GLU A 79 25.90 15.25 0.01
C GLU A 79 24.57 14.51 -0.12
N TYR A 80 23.48 15.24 -0.37
CA TYR A 80 22.19 14.62 -0.65
C TYR A 80 22.20 13.82 -1.93
N LYS A 81 22.95 14.25 -2.95
CA LYS A 81 23.12 13.48 -4.19
C LYS A 81 23.80 12.13 -3.92
N GLN A 82 24.89 12.12 -3.16
CA GLN A 82 25.57 10.87 -2.77
C GLN A 82 24.66 9.95 -1.94
N LEU A 83 23.93 10.54 -0.99
CA LEU A 83 22.96 9.82 -0.17
C LEU A 83 21.86 9.17 -1.04
N ASP A 84 21.34 9.91 -2.02
CA ASP A 84 20.32 9.42 -2.96
C ASP A 84 20.88 8.34 -3.90
N GLU A 85 22.13 8.47 -4.35
CA GLU A 85 22.83 7.44 -5.13
C GLU A 85 22.98 6.13 -4.34
N ASP A 86 23.36 6.20 -3.06
CA ASP A 86 23.47 5.02 -2.20
C ASP A 86 22.11 4.38 -1.90
N LEU A 87 21.07 5.19 -1.66
CA LEU A 87 19.71 4.70 -1.49
C LEU A 87 19.23 3.97 -2.76
N ASP A 88 19.46 4.55 -3.94
CA ASP A 88 19.14 3.94 -5.23
C ASP A 88 19.91 2.62 -5.45
N VAL A 89 21.20 2.58 -5.12
CA VAL A 89 22.03 1.36 -5.16
C VAL A 89 21.45 0.28 -4.25
N PHE A 90 21.08 0.60 -3.00
CA PHE A 90 20.46 -0.39 -2.12
C PHE A 90 19.09 -0.85 -2.61
N CYS A 91 18.29 0.05 -3.19
CA CYS A 91 17.03 -0.29 -3.82
C CYS A 91 17.20 -1.27 -4.98
N ARG A 92 18.20 -1.05 -5.86
CA ARG A 92 18.56 -1.94 -6.98
C ARG A 92 19.01 -3.32 -6.54
N HIS A 93 19.69 -3.42 -5.39
CA HIS A 93 20.12 -4.70 -4.80
C HIS A 93 19.00 -5.45 -4.06
N ASP A 94 17.76 -4.96 -4.11
CA ASP A 94 16.58 -5.63 -3.54
C ASP A 94 16.69 -5.90 -2.03
N ILE A 95 17.35 -5.00 -1.29
CA ILE A 95 17.46 -5.08 0.17
C ILE A 95 16.06 -5.09 0.80
N SER A 96 15.72 -6.12 1.58
CA SER A 96 14.36 -6.26 2.14
C SER A 96 13.95 -5.09 3.02
N VAL A 97 14.83 -4.62 3.92
CA VAL A 97 14.51 -3.54 4.87
C VAL A 97 15.50 -2.39 4.73
N LEU A 98 15.03 -1.25 4.25
CA LEU A 98 15.80 -0.02 4.18
C LEU A 98 15.35 0.97 5.26
N VAL A 99 16.30 1.70 5.83
CA VAL A 99 16.04 2.75 6.82
C VAL A 99 16.69 4.04 6.36
N VAL A 100 15.91 5.10 6.20
CA VAL A 100 16.42 6.45 5.92
C VAL A 100 16.25 7.30 7.18
N ASP A 101 17.36 7.66 7.81
CA ASP A 101 17.41 8.47 9.02
C ASP A 101 17.85 9.91 8.70
N ASP A 102 16.88 10.81 8.69
CA ASP A 102 17.08 12.25 8.53
C ASP A 102 15.92 12.98 9.25
N THR A 103 16.04 14.29 9.43
CA THR A 103 15.01 15.14 10.02
C THR A 103 13.72 15.15 9.20
N HIS A 104 13.83 15.14 7.86
CA HIS A 104 12.71 15.15 6.91
C HIS A 104 11.64 16.22 7.22
N HIS A 105 12.10 17.45 7.45
CA HIS A 105 11.24 18.62 7.70
C HIS A 105 10.81 19.33 6.40
N GLU A 106 11.50 19.10 5.28
CA GLU A 106 11.17 19.66 3.97
C GLU A 106 10.37 18.67 3.13
N HIS A 107 9.24 19.12 2.58
CA HIS A 107 8.31 18.29 1.79
C HIS A 107 8.99 17.68 0.55
N ASN A 108 9.72 18.50 -0.21
CA ASN A 108 10.39 18.08 -1.44
C ASN A 108 11.41 16.96 -1.22
N ARG A 109 12.02 16.87 -0.03
CA ARG A 109 12.95 15.79 0.30
C ARG A 109 12.21 14.46 0.42
N LEU A 110 11.08 14.46 1.12
CA LEU A 110 10.23 13.28 1.27
C LEU A 110 9.68 12.81 -0.08
N GLU A 111 9.21 13.73 -0.93
CA GLU A 111 8.73 13.39 -2.28
C GLU A 111 9.79 12.64 -3.11
N LYS A 112 11.05 13.10 -3.10
CA LYS A 112 12.15 12.40 -3.80
C LYS A 112 12.35 10.97 -3.30
N ILE A 113 12.29 10.76 -1.98
CA ILE A 113 12.43 9.43 -1.38
C ILE A 113 11.24 8.55 -1.76
N PHE A 114 10.03 9.10 -1.80
CA PHE A 114 8.84 8.36 -2.20
C PHE A 114 8.83 8.01 -3.70
N ASP A 115 9.35 8.89 -4.56
CA ASP A 115 9.53 8.60 -5.98
C ASP A 115 10.50 7.41 -6.17
N VAL A 116 11.61 7.36 -5.42
CA VAL A 116 12.53 6.20 -5.42
C VAL A 116 11.83 4.95 -4.88
N ALA A 117 11.08 5.06 -3.78
CA ALA A 117 10.35 3.93 -3.22
C ALA A 117 9.34 3.35 -4.22
N ASP A 118 8.59 4.21 -4.91
CA ASP A 118 7.61 3.83 -5.91
C ASP A 118 8.28 3.16 -7.13
N GLN A 119 9.38 3.74 -7.64
CA GLN A 119 10.17 3.20 -8.75
C GLN A 119 10.62 1.76 -8.48
N TYR A 120 11.07 1.47 -7.26
CA TYR A 120 11.55 0.13 -6.88
C TYR A 120 10.53 -0.72 -6.12
N GLN A 121 9.27 -0.25 -6.03
CA GLN A 121 8.15 -0.94 -5.39
C GLN A 121 8.38 -1.27 -3.91
N TYR A 122 9.05 -0.37 -3.18
CA TYR A 122 9.13 -0.43 -1.73
C TYR A 122 7.85 0.10 -1.10
N MET A 123 7.33 -0.66 -0.15
CA MET A 123 6.31 -0.19 0.76
C MET A 123 6.94 0.78 1.76
N VAL A 124 6.42 2.01 1.81
CA VAL A 124 6.90 3.04 2.74
C VAL A 124 6.23 2.86 4.09
N VAL A 125 7.01 2.97 5.16
CA VAL A 125 6.51 3.18 6.52
C VAL A 125 7.15 4.47 7.04
N LEU A 126 6.40 5.57 7.02
CA LEU A 126 6.85 6.85 7.58
C LEU A 126 6.72 6.80 9.10
N VAL A 127 7.82 6.92 9.83
CA VAL A 127 7.86 6.69 11.27
C VAL A 127 8.37 7.91 12.01
N GLU A 128 7.61 8.35 13.01
CA GLU A 128 8.05 9.35 13.96
C GLU A 128 8.37 8.70 15.32
N PRO A 129 9.40 9.18 16.05
CA PRO A 129 9.67 8.71 17.40
C PRO A 129 8.47 8.88 18.34
N LYS A 130 8.32 7.97 19.30
CA LYS A 130 7.25 8.00 20.33
C LYS A 130 7.68 8.65 21.65
N THR A 131 8.88 9.24 21.71
CA THR A 131 9.37 9.92 22.91
C THR A 131 8.49 11.12 23.27
N SER A 132 8.18 11.31 24.55
CA SER A 132 7.32 12.42 25.01
C SER A 132 7.88 13.81 24.68
N TRP A 133 9.20 13.96 24.57
CA TRP A 133 9.88 15.22 24.26
C TRP A 133 10.13 15.46 22.77
N ARG A 134 9.57 14.64 21.86
CA ARG A 134 9.90 14.65 20.41
C ARG A 134 9.70 16.00 19.70
N LEU A 135 8.88 16.89 20.27
CA LEU A 135 8.58 18.24 19.77
C LEU A 135 8.90 19.36 20.79
N ASP A 136 9.57 19.03 21.90
CA ASP A 136 9.95 19.99 22.95
C ASP A 136 11.34 20.57 22.63
N CYS A 137 11.38 21.74 22.00
CA CYS A 137 12.63 22.39 21.58
C CYS A 137 13.59 22.70 22.75
N THR A 138 13.06 22.87 23.97
CA THR A 138 13.89 23.15 25.16
C THR A 138 14.66 21.90 25.57
N LEU A 139 13.98 20.75 25.63
CA LEU A 139 14.62 19.47 25.94
C LEU A 139 15.50 18.97 24.80
N LEU A 140 15.09 19.21 23.55
CA LEU A 140 15.84 18.77 22.36
C LEU A 140 17.15 19.53 22.17
N LYS A 141 17.22 20.80 22.60
CA LYS A 141 18.46 21.59 22.63
C LYS A 141 19.57 20.83 23.37
N GLU A 142 19.24 20.20 24.50
CA GLU A 142 20.20 19.46 25.34
C GLU A 142 20.49 18.04 24.83
N LYS A 143 19.74 17.55 23.83
CA LYS A 143 19.81 16.16 23.33
C LYS A 143 20.35 16.04 21.92
N ASN A 144 20.43 17.12 21.16
CA ASN A 144 20.84 17.07 19.76
C ASN A 144 22.38 17.19 19.63
N GLN A 145 22.97 16.34 18.81
CA GLN A 145 24.43 16.30 18.60
C GLN A 145 24.97 17.50 17.82
N TRP A 146 24.10 18.20 17.10
CA TRP A 146 24.42 19.33 16.23
C TRP A 146 24.49 20.67 17.01
N GLN A 147 24.29 20.64 18.33
CA GLN A 147 24.31 21.81 19.21
C GLN A 147 23.38 22.95 18.76
N LEU A 148 22.29 22.59 18.08
CA LEU A 148 21.28 23.55 17.63
C LEU A 148 20.61 24.19 18.83
N SER A 149 20.40 25.51 18.73
CA SER A 149 19.68 26.26 19.74
C SER A 149 18.19 25.87 19.75
N ALA A 150 17.49 26.20 20.84
CA ALA A 150 16.04 26.03 20.88
C ALA A 150 15.34 26.83 19.76
N ASP A 151 15.90 27.98 19.36
CA ASP A 151 15.34 28.81 18.30
C ASP A 151 15.57 28.21 16.91
N ASP A 152 16.69 27.55 16.66
CA ASP A 152 16.91 26.81 15.41
C ASP A 152 15.96 25.61 15.30
N LEU A 153 15.75 24.89 16.40
CA LEU A 153 14.78 23.80 16.46
C LEU A 153 13.34 24.28 16.22
N LYS A 154 12.97 25.47 16.74
CA LYS A 154 11.67 26.09 16.47
C LYS A 154 11.47 26.43 15.00
N LYS A 155 12.53 26.78 14.25
CA LYS A 155 12.44 27.02 12.80
C LYS A 155 12.13 25.75 12.02
N LEU A 156 12.65 24.60 12.47
CA LEU A 156 12.42 23.28 11.83
C LEU A 156 11.07 22.67 12.21
N LYS A 157 10.58 22.96 13.42
CA LYS A 157 9.38 22.34 14.01
C LYS A 157 8.13 22.35 13.11
N PRO A 158 7.75 23.45 12.44
CA PRO A 158 6.57 23.47 11.58
C PRO A 158 6.61 22.40 10.47
N GLY A 159 7.80 22.12 9.94
CA GLY A 159 8.01 21.13 8.87
C GLY A 159 7.87 19.68 9.33
N VAL A 160 7.91 19.42 10.64
CA VAL A 160 7.72 18.07 11.21
C VAL A 160 6.42 17.91 12.01
N GLU A 161 5.84 19.01 12.50
CA GLU A 161 4.62 18.99 13.33
C GLU A 161 3.36 18.75 12.49
N LYS A 162 3.34 19.23 11.24
CA LYS A 162 2.25 18.93 10.32
C LYS A 162 2.33 17.47 9.88
N ASP A 163 1.21 16.74 9.95
CA ASP A 163 1.16 15.38 9.43
C ASP A 163 1.43 15.35 7.93
N PHE A 164 2.23 14.37 7.51
CA PHE A 164 2.41 14.05 6.09
C PHE A 164 1.50 12.88 5.75
N LEU A 165 0.35 13.18 5.16
CA LEU A 165 -0.64 12.16 4.82
C LEU A 165 -0.33 11.47 3.48
N PRO A 166 -0.58 10.16 3.37
CA PRO A 166 -0.41 9.44 2.11
C PRO A 166 -1.48 9.82 1.08
N LEU A 167 -1.32 9.35 -0.15
CA LEU A 167 -2.41 9.35 -1.15
C LEU A 167 -3.59 8.50 -0.64
N TYR A 168 -3.30 7.35 -0.04
CA TYR A 168 -4.26 6.51 0.66
C TYR A 168 -3.60 5.61 1.72
N PHE A 169 -4.36 5.23 2.73
CA PHE A 169 -4.03 4.14 3.65
C PHE A 169 -4.56 2.80 3.13
N GLY A 170 -3.92 1.71 3.51
CA GLY A 170 -4.40 0.37 3.20
C GLY A 170 -3.49 -0.74 3.71
N TRP A 171 -3.91 -1.96 3.47
CA TRP A 171 -3.12 -3.17 3.71
C TRP A 171 -2.43 -3.58 2.42
N PHE A 172 -1.10 -3.57 2.42
CA PHE A 172 -0.26 -3.92 1.28
C PHE A 172 0.23 -5.35 1.44
N LEU A 173 -0.10 -6.21 0.49
CA LEU A 173 0.27 -7.63 0.54
C LEU A 173 1.79 -7.79 0.43
N THR A 174 2.30 -8.87 1.01
CA THR A 174 3.66 -9.34 0.70
C THR A 174 3.83 -9.56 -0.81
N LYS A 175 5.06 -9.49 -1.33
CA LYS A 175 5.36 -9.76 -2.74
C LYS A 175 4.86 -11.14 -3.17
N LYS A 176 5.16 -12.17 -2.37
CA LYS A 176 4.69 -13.54 -2.60
C LYS A 176 3.16 -13.65 -2.57
N GLY A 177 2.51 -12.97 -1.63
CA GLY A 177 1.04 -12.90 -1.55
C GLY A 177 0.42 -12.27 -2.80
N SER A 178 0.99 -11.14 -3.24
CA SER A 178 0.57 -10.44 -4.46
C SER A 178 0.72 -11.32 -5.70
N GLU A 179 1.88 -11.93 -5.91
CA GLU A 179 2.13 -12.85 -7.03
C GLU A 179 1.17 -14.05 -7.02
N SER A 180 0.91 -14.60 -5.83
CA SER A 180 -0.02 -15.71 -5.66
C SER A 180 -1.45 -15.29 -6.04
N LEU A 181 -1.94 -14.15 -5.52
CA LEU A 181 -3.29 -13.68 -5.84
C LEU A 181 -3.44 -13.31 -7.32
N GLN A 182 -2.42 -12.72 -7.94
CA GLN A 182 -2.41 -12.46 -9.39
C GLN A 182 -2.51 -13.76 -10.20
N LYS A 183 -1.79 -14.82 -9.81
CA LYS A 183 -1.90 -16.14 -10.47
C LYS A 183 -3.30 -16.73 -10.33
N VAL A 184 -3.89 -16.67 -9.13
CA VAL A 184 -5.28 -17.12 -8.91
C VAL A 184 -6.25 -16.32 -9.79
N GLY A 185 -6.08 -14.99 -9.84
CA GLY A 185 -6.88 -14.12 -10.70
C GLY A 185 -6.76 -14.48 -12.19
N GLN A 186 -5.54 -14.73 -12.67
CA GLN A 186 -5.31 -15.15 -14.06
C GLN A 186 -6.00 -16.47 -14.38
N THR A 187 -5.87 -17.49 -13.52
CA THR A 187 -6.57 -18.77 -13.68
C THR A 187 -8.08 -18.57 -13.71
N PHE A 188 -8.63 -17.70 -12.87
CA PHE A 188 -10.05 -17.36 -12.89
C PHE A 188 -10.49 -16.76 -14.24
N LEU A 189 -9.73 -15.81 -14.79
CA LEU A 189 -10.04 -15.24 -16.11
C LEU A 189 -10.01 -16.29 -17.22
N ASP A 190 -9.01 -17.19 -17.20
CA ASP A 190 -8.86 -18.25 -18.20
C ASP A 190 -10.04 -19.23 -18.15
N GLU A 191 -10.44 -19.66 -16.94
CA GLU A 191 -11.59 -20.52 -16.72
C GLU A 191 -12.92 -19.85 -17.09
N LEU A 192 -13.10 -18.58 -16.71
CA LEU A 192 -14.29 -17.79 -17.03
C LEU A 192 -14.46 -17.63 -18.54
N SER A 193 -13.37 -17.31 -19.26
CA SER A 193 -13.39 -17.17 -20.72
C SER A 193 -13.80 -18.45 -21.47
N SER A 194 -13.63 -19.61 -20.82
CA SER A 194 -13.99 -20.92 -21.36
C SER A 194 -15.48 -21.25 -21.15
N GLN A 195 -16.19 -20.52 -20.28
CA GLN A 195 -17.60 -20.77 -19.97
C GLN A 195 -18.52 -20.39 -21.13
N LYS A 196 -19.41 -21.31 -21.53
CA LYS A 196 -20.38 -21.08 -22.62
C LYS A 196 -21.35 -19.94 -22.30
N ALA A 197 -21.78 -19.83 -21.04
CA ALA A 197 -22.66 -18.76 -20.59
C ALA A 197 -21.97 -17.39 -20.69
N PHE A 198 -20.72 -17.30 -20.24
CA PHE A 198 -19.90 -16.08 -20.35
C PHE A 198 -19.68 -15.63 -21.79
N LYS A 199 -19.42 -16.57 -22.72
CA LYS A 199 -19.26 -16.25 -24.16
C LYS A 199 -20.47 -15.53 -24.76
N LYS A 200 -21.69 -15.80 -24.27
CA LYS A 200 -22.92 -15.10 -24.71
C LYS A 200 -22.99 -13.64 -24.22
N GLU A 201 -22.31 -13.35 -23.12
CA GLU A 201 -22.25 -12.02 -22.50
C GLU A 201 -21.04 -11.18 -22.98
N MET A 202 -20.22 -11.69 -23.90
CA MET A 202 -19.02 -10.98 -24.36
C MET A 202 -19.29 -9.61 -25.00
N LYS A 203 -20.50 -9.41 -25.52
CA LYS A 203 -20.98 -8.11 -26.00
C LYS A 203 -20.95 -6.99 -24.95
N HIS A 204 -20.91 -7.32 -23.65
CA HIS A 204 -20.85 -6.32 -22.59
C HIS A 204 -19.43 -5.80 -22.34
N PHE A 205 -18.40 -6.56 -22.73
CA PHE A 205 -17.00 -6.20 -22.54
C PHE A 205 -16.43 -5.46 -23.77
N VAL A 206 -17.00 -5.71 -24.95
CA VAL A 206 -16.48 -5.24 -26.24
C VAL A 206 -17.58 -4.47 -26.96
N SER A 207 -17.33 -3.19 -27.25
CA SER A 207 -18.23 -2.35 -28.04
C SER A 207 -17.78 -2.30 -29.50
N GLY A 208 -18.61 -2.76 -30.45
CA GLY A 208 -18.41 -2.57 -31.89
C GLY A 208 -18.14 -3.85 -32.72
N ASP A 209 -17.64 -3.64 -33.95
CA ASP A 209 -17.29 -4.66 -34.97
C ASP A 209 -15.95 -5.37 -34.71
N GLU A 210 -15.31 -5.16 -33.55
CA GLU A 210 -14.12 -5.92 -33.17
C GLU A 210 -14.44 -7.42 -33.10
N SER A 211 -13.59 -8.25 -33.72
CA SER A 211 -13.82 -9.69 -33.81
C SER A 211 -13.94 -10.29 -32.40
N LYS A 212 -15.16 -10.66 -32.02
CA LYS A 212 -15.52 -11.28 -30.72
C LYS A 212 -14.74 -12.56 -30.41
N GLU A 213 -14.05 -13.12 -31.40
CA GLU A 213 -13.38 -14.43 -31.32
C GLU A 213 -11.98 -14.42 -30.70
N LYS A 214 -11.41 -13.26 -30.33
CA LYS A 214 -9.97 -13.21 -29.94
C LYS A 214 -9.57 -12.33 -28.75
N ILE A 215 -10.51 -11.84 -27.93
CA ILE A 215 -10.13 -11.00 -26.78
C ILE A 215 -9.81 -11.85 -25.56
N SER A 216 -8.55 -11.78 -25.12
CA SER A 216 -8.14 -12.29 -23.82
C SER A 216 -8.57 -11.30 -22.74
N LEU A 217 -9.36 -11.74 -21.76
CA LEU A 217 -9.73 -10.89 -20.60
C LEU A 217 -8.49 -10.36 -19.87
N ALA A 218 -7.40 -11.13 -19.86
CA ALA A 218 -6.15 -10.69 -19.25
C ALA A 218 -5.53 -9.49 -19.99
N SER A 219 -5.71 -9.42 -21.31
CA SER A 219 -5.35 -8.23 -22.10
C SER A 219 -6.39 -7.11 -22.05
N TYR A 220 -7.63 -7.40 -21.64
CA TYR A 220 -8.67 -6.39 -21.48
C TYR A 220 -8.44 -5.53 -20.24
N PHE A 221 -8.08 -6.17 -19.13
CA PHE A 221 -7.74 -5.50 -17.88
C PHE A 221 -6.27 -5.02 -17.87
N VAL A 222 -5.97 -4.08 -18.78
CA VAL A 222 -4.62 -3.57 -19.06
C VAL A 222 -3.95 -2.84 -17.90
N LYS A 223 -4.74 -2.23 -17.00
CA LYS A 223 -4.22 -1.48 -15.86
C LYS A 223 -4.12 -2.39 -14.64
N ARG A 224 -2.90 -2.68 -14.18
CA ARG A 224 -2.64 -3.35 -12.90
C ARG A 224 -2.15 -2.31 -11.88
N PRO A 225 -2.44 -2.48 -10.57
CA PRO A 225 -1.92 -1.58 -9.55
C PRO A 225 -0.39 -1.48 -9.61
N PRO A 226 0.20 -0.29 -9.45
CA PRO A 226 1.66 -0.17 -9.30
C PRO A 226 2.09 -0.86 -8.01
N GLY A 227 3.20 -1.61 -8.07
CA GLY A 227 3.77 -2.27 -6.90
C GLY A 227 3.06 -3.57 -6.51
N VAL A 228 2.97 -3.79 -5.19
CA VAL A 228 2.26 -4.93 -4.61
C VAL A 228 0.76 -4.67 -4.57
N LEU A 229 -0.03 -5.75 -4.62
CA LEU A 229 -1.47 -5.64 -4.46
C LEU A 229 -1.81 -5.12 -3.07
N HIS A 230 -2.89 -4.35 -2.96
CA HIS A 230 -3.31 -3.76 -1.70
C HIS A 230 -4.84 -3.72 -1.58
N CYS A 231 -5.32 -3.67 -0.34
CA CYS A 231 -6.69 -3.36 0.02
C CYS A 231 -6.73 -1.97 0.65
N THR A 232 -7.26 -0.98 -0.09
CA THR A 232 -7.36 0.41 0.38
C THR A 232 -8.40 0.51 1.50
N THR A 233 -8.09 1.30 2.54
CA THR A 233 -9.07 1.71 3.56
C THR A 233 -9.59 3.10 3.27
N LYS A 234 -8.75 4.12 3.44
CA LYS A 234 -9.11 5.55 3.31
C LYS A 234 -8.24 6.21 2.26
N PHE A 235 -8.90 6.75 1.23
CA PHE A 235 -8.28 7.68 0.30
C PHE A 235 -8.16 9.06 0.96
N CYS A 236 -6.98 9.66 0.84
CA CYS A 236 -6.61 10.87 1.57
C CYS A 236 -6.22 12.03 0.65
N ASP A 237 -5.76 11.77 -0.58
CA ASP A 237 -5.23 12.79 -1.51
C ASP A 237 -4.27 13.76 -0.81
N TYR A 238 -3.30 13.20 -0.07
CA TYR A 238 -2.31 13.96 0.69
C TYR A 238 -2.91 14.94 1.70
N GLY A 239 -4.11 14.61 2.21
CA GLY A 239 -4.87 15.40 3.19
C GLY A 239 -5.91 16.34 2.58
N LYS A 240 -6.09 16.35 1.26
CA LYS A 240 -7.13 17.15 0.57
C LYS A 240 -8.51 16.51 0.60
N ALA A 241 -8.58 15.18 0.72
CA ALA A 241 -9.85 14.47 0.76
C ALA A 241 -10.55 14.65 2.12
N ASP A 242 -11.88 14.77 2.10
CA ASP A 242 -12.68 14.92 3.31
C ASP A 242 -12.45 13.77 4.30
N GLY A 243 -12.33 14.10 5.59
CA GLY A 243 -12.13 13.11 6.65
C GLY A 243 -10.72 12.50 6.71
N ALA A 244 -9.77 12.91 5.85
CA ALA A 244 -8.43 12.33 5.78
C ALA A 244 -7.63 12.57 7.06
N ASN A 245 -7.64 13.82 7.57
CA ASN A 245 -6.93 14.19 8.80
C ASN A 245 -7.55 13.48 10.00
N GLU A 246 -8.88 13.49 10.11
CA GLU A 246 -9.63 12.85 11.18
C GLU A 246 -9.35 11.34 11.23
N TYR A 247 -9.31 10.67 10.08
CA TYR A 247 -8.95 9.26 9.98
C TYR A 247 -7.52 9.00 10.44
N ALA A 248 -6.55 9.78 9.93
CA ALA A 248 -5.14 9.63 10.30
C ALA A 248 -4.86 9.92 11.79
N GLN A 249 -5.68 10.77 12.43
CA GLN A 249 -5.55 11.08 13.85
C GLN A 249 -6.06 9.98 14.78
N GLN A 250 -6.85 9.01 14.28
CA GLN A 250 -7.43 7.95 15.12
C GLN A 250 -6.34 7.11 15.77
N ASP A 251 -6.50 6.85 17.07
CA ASP A 251 -5.57 6.04 17.86
C ASP A 251 -5.34 4.66 17.25
N VAL A 252 -6.40 4.02 16.74
CA VAL A 252 -6.29 2.69 16.12
C VAL A 252 -5.45 2.72 14.84
N VAL A 253 -5.59 3.77 14.02
CA VAL A 253 -4.80 3.97 12.79
C VAL A 253 -3.33 4.16 13.15
N LYS A 254 -3.02 5.08 14.08
CA LYS A 254 -1.65 5.34 14.55
C LYS A 254 -1.00 4.11 15.20
N LYS A 255 -1.72 3.36 16.02
CA LYS A 255 -1.22 2.15 16.71
C LYS A 255 -1.01 0.99 15.74
N SER A 256 -1.81 0.90 14.67
CA SER A 256 -1.74 -0.16 13.68
C SER A 256 -0.80 0.16 12.52
N TYR A 257 -0.29 1.38 12.40
CA TYR A 257 0.60 1.77 11.30
C TYR A 257 1.93 0.98 11.37
N GLY A 258 2.24 0.27 10.28
CA GLY A 258 3.36 -0.67 10.20
C GLY A 258 3.11 -2.04 10.84
N LYS A 259 1.87 -2.36 11.24
CA LYS A 259 1.47 -3.67 11.79
C LYS A 259 1.06 -4.65 10.67
N ALA A 260 1.33 -5.94 10.89
CA ALA A 260 0.85 -7.00 10.00
C ALA A 260 -0.59 -7.43 10.29
N PHE A 261 -1.28 -7.82 9.24
CA PHE A 261 -2.63 -8.36 9.23
C PHE A 261 -2.70 -9.54 8.25
N THR A 262 -3.72 -10.38 8.40
CA THR A 262 -4.02 -11.48 7.48
C THR A 262 -5.37 -11.22 6.83
N LEU A 263 -5.34 -10.81 5.56
CA LEU A 263 -6.54 -10.54 4.78
C LEU A 263 -7.14 -11.82 4.23
N ILE A 264 -8.46 -11.96 4.38
CA ILE A 264 -9.22 -13.11 3.90
C ILE A 264 -9.93 -12.74 2.59
N VAL A 265 -9.54 -13.37 1.49
CA VAL A 265 -10.22 -13.24 0.19
C VAL A 265 -11.25 -14.36 0.06
N SER A 266 -12.52 -13.98 -0.08
CA SER A 266 -13.64 -14.92 -0.14
C SER A 266 -14.26 -15.09 -1.53
N ALA A 267 -14.10 -14.11 -2.40
CA ALA A 267 -14.57 -14.19 -3.77
C ALA A 267 -13.65 -13.45 -4.74
N LEU A 268 -13.65 -13.87 -6.00
CA LEU A 268 -13.13 -13.11 -7.13
C LEU A 268 -14.31 -12.61 -7.96
N PHE A 269 -14.17 -11.46 -8.59
CA PHE A 269 -15.24 -10.92 -9.43
C PHE A 269 -14.69 -10.16 -10.63
N VAL A 270 -15.53 -10.10 -11.65
CA VAL A 270 -15.30 -9.36 -12.89
C VAL A 270 -16.57 -8.60 -13.25
N THR A 271 -16.40 -7.38 -13.72
CA THR A 271 -17.39 -6.58 -14.44
C THR A 271 -16.78 -6.14 -15.77
N PRO A 272 -17.56 -5.53 -16.68
CA PRO A 272 -16.99 -4.88 -17.86
C PRO A 272 -15.98 -3.77 -17.54
N LYS A 273 -15.95 -3.25 -16.30
CA LYS A 273 -15.07 -2.14 -15.92
C LYS A 273 -13.84 -2.64 -15.17
N THR A 274 -14.02 -3.61 -14.28
CA THR A 274 -13.00 -3.97 -13.28
C THR A 274 -12.95 -5.48 -13.01
N MET A 275 -11.79 -5.90 -12.52
CA MET A 275 -11.57 -7.21 -11.92
C MET A 275 -11.06 -7.00 -10.50
N GLY A 276 -11.66 -7.69 -9.54
CA GLY A 276 -11.31 -7.56 -8.13
C GLY A 276 -11.40 -8.86 -7.35
N ALA A 277 -10.89 -8.80 -6.13
CA ALA A 277 -11.05 -9.82 -5.10
C ALA A 277 -11.77 -9.19 -3.91
N ARG A 278 -12.85 -9.83 -3.45
CA ARG A 278 -13.58 -9.42 -2.25
C ARG A 278 -12.79 -9.82 -1.00
N VAL A 279 -12.59 -8.86 -0.10
CA VAL A 279 -11.96 -9.09 1.19
C VAL A 279 -13.02 -9.11 2.29
N GLU A 280 -12.96 -10.11 3.16
CA GLU A 280 -13.73 -10.14 4.39
C GLU A 280 -12.89 -9.57 5.53
N LEU A 281 -13.38 -8.48 6.12
CA LEU A 281 -12.72 -7.85 7.26
C LEU A 281 -13.18 -8.51 8.56
N GLY A 282 -12.23 -8.95 9.37
CA GLY A 282 -12.45 -9.36 10.75
C GLY A 282 -12.58 -8.16 11.68
N GLU A 283 -12.73 -8.44 12.97
CA GLU A 283 -12.99 -7.40 13.98
C GLU A 283 -11.87 -6.35 14.04
N GLN A 284 -10.61 -6.77 13.98
CA GLN A 284 -9.46 -5.87 14.04
C GLN A 284 -9.35 -4.99 12.79
N GLU A 285 -9.59 -5.56 11.59
CA GLU A 285 -9.58 -4.77 10.36
C GLU A 285 -10.75 -3.78 10.28
N LEU A 286 -11.93 -4.16 10.79
CA LEU A 286 -13.10 -3.29 10.82
C LEU A 286 -12.88 -2.03 11.68
N LEU A 287 -12.02 -2.10 12.70
CA LEU A 287 -11.64 -0.90 13.48
C LEU A 287 -10.87 0.12 12.62
N LEU A 288 -10.13 -0.35 11.62
CA LEU A 288 -9.41 0.51 10.66
C LEU A 288 -10.27 0.90 9.45
N TRP A 289 -11.47 0.33 9.31
CA TRP A 289 -12.35 0.66 8.20
C TRP A 289 -13.01 2.03 8.42
N PRO A 290 -12.86 3.00 7.51
CA PRO A 290 -13.41 4.34 7.70
C PRO A 290 -14.96 4.34 7.72
N ALA A 291 -15.55 5.14 8.61
CA ALA A 291 -17.00 5.16 8.83
C ALA A 291 -17.79 5.88 7.73
N ASP A 292 -17.13 6.63 6.85
CA ASP A 292 -17.73 7.44 5.80
C ASP A 292 -17.71 6.78 4.41
N VAL A 293 -16.95 5.71 4.21
CA VAL A 293 -16.75 5.07 2.90
C VAL A 293 -17.94 4.21 2.44
N ASP A 294 -18.76 3.74 3.38
CA ASP A 294 -19.93 2.89 3.11
C ASP A 294 -21.27 3.65 3.22
N LYS A 295 -21.24 4.98 3.34
CA LYS A 295 -22.46 5.81 3.46
C LYS A 295 -23.18 5.96 2.11
N THR A 296 -23.78 4.89 1.61
CA THR A 296 -24.85 5.00 0.62
C THR A 296 -26.20 5.04 1.33
N PRO A 297 -27.04 6.07 1.14
CA PRO A 297 -28.22 6.34 1.99
C PRO A 297 -29.32 5.26 2.01
N THR A 298 -29.26 4.25 1.15
CA THR A 298 -30.44 3.44 0.81
C THR A 298 -30.35 1.95 1.10
N ASP A 299 -29.25 1.36 1.63
CA ASP A 299 -29.25 -0.11 1.82
C ASP A 299 -28.34 -0.72 2.92
N ASN A 300 -28.89 -1.80 3.51
CA ASN A 300 -28.41 -2.65 4.61
C ASN A 300 -27.21 -3.56 4.27
N LEU A 301 -26.13 -3.06 3.66
CA LEU A 301 -24.89 -3.83 3.59
C LEU A 301 -24.06 -3.64 4.86
N PRO A 302 -23.44 -4.70 5.43
CA PRO A 302 -22.56 -4.54 6.59
C PRO A 302 -21.39 -3.60 6.32
N ARG A 303 -20.94 -2.87 7.34
CA ARG A 303 -19.70 -2.08 7.29
C ARG A 303 -18.54 -2.96 6.82
N GLY A 304 -17.70 -2.43 5.93
CA GLY A 304 -16.59 -3.18 5.34
C GLY A 304 -16.95 -3.94 4.06
N SER A 305 -18.21 -3.93 3.61
CA SER A 305 -18.63 -4.65 2.40
C SER A 305 -17.93 -4.19 1.12
N ARG A 306 -17.37 -2.96 1.11
CA ARG A 306 -16.60 -2.41 0.00
C ARG A 306 -15.13 -2.85 0.01
N ALA A 307 -14.67 -3.60 1.02
CA ALA A 307 -13.29 -4.05 1.11
C ALA A 307 -12.93 -4.99 -0.05
N HIS A 308 -11.90 -4.61 -0.80
CA HIS A 308 -11.49 -5.33 -2.00
C HIS A 308 -10.03 -5.09 -2.34
N ILE A 309 -9.47 -5.99 -3.15
CA ILE A 309 -8.18 -5.82 -3.82
C ILE A 309 -8.47 -5.71 -5.32
N THR A 310 -8.05 -4.62 -5.95
CA THR A 310 -8.18 -4.45 -7.41
C THR A 310 -7.12 -5.29 -8.11
N LEU A 311 -7.54 -6.15 -9.03
CA LEU A 311 -6.66 -7.02 -9.81
C LEU A 311 -6.43 -6.50 -11.23
N GLY A 312 -7.40 -5.75 -11.78
CA GLY A 312 -7.20 -5.02 -13.02
C GLY A 312 -8.38 -4.12 -13.39
N CYS A 313 -8.13 -3.15 -14.27
CA CYS A 313 -9.15 -2.24 -14.79
C CYS A 313 -9.11 -2.18 -16.32
N ALA A 314 -10.27 -2.01 -16.93
CA ALA A 314 -10.39 -1.72 -18.36
C ALA A 314 -9.77 -0.36 -18.70
N ALA A 315 -9.51 -0.12 -19.99
CA ALA A 315 -8.98 1.16 -20.46
C ALA A 315 -9.88 2.34 -20.03
N GLY A 316 -9.26 3.43 -19.57
CA GLY A 316 -9.99 4.61 -19.07
C GLY A 316 -10.65 4.46 -17.69
N ILE A 317 -10.73 3.26 -17.12
CA ILE A 317 -11.34 3.03 -15.81
C ILE A 317 -10.33 3.29 -14.68
N GLN A 318 -10.81 3.90 -13.59
CA GLN A 318 -10.05 4.16 -12.38
C GLN A 318 -10.23 3.04 -11.33
N PRO A 319 -9.20 2.68 -10.56
CA PRO A 319 -9.29 1.58 -9.57
C PRO A 319 -10.38 1.71 -8.51
N VAL A 320 -10.78 2.95 -8.17
CA VAL A 320 -11.86 3.21 -7.20
C VAL A 320 -13.20 2.58 -7.62
N GLN A 321 -13.40 2.38 -8.93
CA GLN A 321 -14.59 1.76 -9.49
C GLN A 321 -14.78 0.31 -8.99
N THR A 322 -13.70 -0.41 -8.72
CA THR A 322 -13.76 -1.83 -8.31
C THR A 322 -14.56 -2.03 -7.02
N GLY A 323 -14.41 -1.11 -6.05
CA GLY A 323 -15.21 -1.16 -4.82
C GLY A 323 -16.67 -0.78 -5.03
N ILE A 324 -16.95 0.13 -5.97
CA ILE A 324 -18.32 0.52 -6.33
C ILE A 324 -19.03 -0.66 -7.00
N ASP A 325 -18.35 -1.30 -7.95
CA ASP A 325 -18.80 -2.51 -8.63
C ASP A 325 -19.10 -3.64 -7.63
N LEU A 326 -18.19 -3.89 -6.68
CA LEU A 326 -18.40 -4.90 -5.65
C LEU A 326 -19.68 -4.65 -4.84
N LEU A 327 -19.89 -3.41 -4.36
CA LEU A 327 -21.09 -3.08 -3.59
C LEU A 327 -22.37 -3.33 -4.39
N GLU A 328 -22.37 -2.99 -5.69
CA GLU A 328 -23.53 -3.24 -6.55
C GLU A 328 -23.80 -4.74 -6.71
N MET A 329 -22.75 -5.53 -6.97
CA MET A 329 -22.88 -6.99 -7.08
C MET A 329 -23.43 -7.61 -5.78
N LEU A 330 -22.94 -7.17 -4.62
CA LEU A 330 -23.44 -7.66 -3.32
C LEU A 330 -24.91 -7.29 -3.05
N ARG A 331 -25.37 -6.14 -3.55
CA ARG A 331 -26.79 -5.76 -3.45
C ARG A 331 -27.66 -6.69 -4.31
N GLN A 332 -27.23 -7.01 -5.53
CA GLN A 332 -27.94 -7.92 -6.41
C GLN A 332 -28.02 -9.34 -5.82
N GLU A 333 -26.93 -9.83 -5.23
CA GLU A 333 -26.93 -11.12 -4.52
C GLU A 333 -27.92 -11.13 -3.34
N LYS A 334 -27.93 -10.06 -2.53
CA LYS A 334 -28.85 -9.95 -1.38
C LYS A 334 -30.31 -9.84 -1.82
N GLY A 335 -30.57 -9.17 -2.94
CA GLY A 335 -31.90 -9.04 -3.55
C GLY A 335 -32.42 -10.33 -4.21
N GLY A 336 -31.67 -11.43 -4.15
CA GLY A 336 -32.04 -12.70 -4.79
C GLY A 336 -31.95 -12.66 -6.31
N THR A 337 -31.26 -11.68 -6.88
CA THR A 337 -31.12 -11.48 -8.34
C THR A 337 -29.97 -12.30 -8.92
N GLN A 338 -29.67 -13.46 -8.32
CA GLN A 338 -28.62 -14.36 -8.79
C GLN A 338 -29.08 -15.08 -10.07
N GLY A 339 -28.29 -14.94 -11.13
CA GLY A 339 -28.51 -15.61 -12.41
C GLY A 339 -27.96 -17.03 -12.41
N GLU A 340 -27.57 -17.50 -13.60
CA GLU A 340 -27.10 -18.88 -13.82
C GLU A 340 -25.87 -19.19 -12.96
N MET A 341 -25.95 -20.32 -12.23
CA MET A 341 -24.89 -20.83 -11.36
C MET A 341 -24.12 -21.94 -12.09
N SER A 342 -22.80 -21.86 -12.07
CA SER A 342 -21.90 -22.91 -12.57
C SER A 342 -20.76 -23.14 -11.59
N GLU A 343 -19.92 -24.14 -11.83
CA GLU A 343 -18.76 -24.43 -11.00
C GLU A 343 -17.46 -24.21 -11.78
N LEU A 344 -16.50 -23.58 -11.11
CA LEU A 344 -15.11 -23.44 -11.52
C LEU A 344 -14.23 -24.24 -10.55
N SER A 345 -12.94 -24.40 -10.88
CA SER A 345 -12.04 -25.26 -10.12
C SER A 345 -11.91 -24.87 -8.64
N ARG A 346 -12.13 -23.58 -8.33
CA ARG A 346 -11.98 -23.00 -6.99
C ARG A 346 -13.29 -22.68 -6.27
N GLY A 347 -14.44 -22.89 -6.92
CA GLY A 347 -15.73 -22.69 -6.27
C GLY A 347 -16.88 -22.37 -7.20
N LYS A 348 -17.89 -21.70 -6.65
CA LYS A 348 -19.18 -21.49 -7.30
C LYS A 348 -19.19 -20.15 -8.03
N LEU A 349 -19.46 -20.20 -9.33
CA LEU A 349 -19.53 -19.05 -10.22
C LEU A 349 -20.99 -18.65 -10.43
N TYR A 350 -21.27 -17.37 -10.25
CA TYR A 350 -22.59 -16.77 -10.41
C TYR A 350 -22.52 -15.68 -11.49
N SER A 351 -23.41 -15.76 -12.48
CA SER A 351 -23.73 -14.60 -13.32
C SER A 351 -24.73 -13.71 -12.60
N LEU A 352 -24.44 -12.42 -12.52
CA LEU A 352 -25.36 -11.41 -12.01
C LEU A 352 -25.98 -10.59 -13.16
N GLY A 353 -25.71 -10.99 -14.41
CA GLY A 353 -26.13 -10.29 -15.61
C GLY A 353 -25.25 -9.08 -15.94
N ASN A 354 -25.47 -8.49 -17.12
CA ASN A 354 -24.73 -7.32 -17.61
C ASN A 354 -23.20 -7.47 -17.61
N GLY A 355 -22.69 -8.70 -17.80
CA GLY A 355 -21.26 -8.99 -17.77
C GLY A 355 -20.65 -8.99 -16.36
N GLN A 356 -21.47 -9.04 -15.30
CA GLN A 356 -21.01 -9.13 -13.91
C GLN A 356 -20.97 -10.60 -13.47
N TRP A 357 -19.81 -11.05 -13.01
CA TRP A 357 -19.56 -12.45 -12.64
C TRP A 357 -18.81 -12.53 -11.32
N MET A 358 -19.32 -13.33 -10.37
CA MET A 358 -18.70 -13.53 -9.07
C MET A 358 -18.40 -15.01 -8.83
N LEU A 359 -17.14 -15.32 -8.54
CA LEU A 359 -16.66 -16.63 -8.10
C LEU A 359 -16.52 -16.63 -6.58
N HIS A 360 -17.44 -17.28 -5.87
CA HIS A 360 -17.31 -17.56 -4.45
C HIS A 360 -16.36 -18.73 -4.24
N LEU A 361 -15.30 -18.51 -3.48
CA LEU A 361 -14.25 -19.50 -3.26
C LEU A 361 -14.72 -20.54 -2.22
N THR A 362 -14.62 -21.82 -2.57
CA THR A 362 -14.92 -22.92 -1.62
C THR A 362 -13.98 -22.89 -0.43
N LYS A 363 -12.69 -22.61 -0.70
CA LYS A 363 -11.68 -22.35 0.32
C LYS A 363 -11.20 -20.91 0.19
N LYS A 364 -11.48 -20.10 1.21
CA LYS A 364 -11.01 -18.72 1.30
C LYS A 364 -9.47 -18.69 1.28
N LEU A 365 -8.92 -17.61 0.72
CA LEU A 365 -7.48 -17.42 0.62
C LEU A 365 -7.04 -16.42 1.69
N GLU A 366 -5.90 -16.69 2.32
CA GLU A 366 -5.33 -15.86 3.37
C GLU A 366 -4.03 -15.22 2.87
N PHE A 367 -3.91 -13.91 3.03
CA PHE A 367 -2.75 -13.15 2.59
C PHE A 367 -2.24 -12.23 3.69
N ARG A 368 -0.97 -12.39 4.05
CA ARG A 368 -0.28 -11.45 4.93
C ARG A 368 -0.08 -10.11 4.24
N ALA A 369 -0.37 -9.06 4.97
CA ALA A 369 -0.26 -7.68 4.53
C ALA A 369 0.22 -6.77 5.68
N ILE A 370 0.79 -5.62 5.34
CA ILE A 370 1.15 -4.58 6.32
C ILE A 370 0.22 -3.39 6.13
N PHE A 371 -0.33 -2.87 7.23
CA PHE A 371 -1.13 -1.64 7.20
C PHE A 371 -0.19 -0.42 7.18
N THR A 372 -0.24 0.37 6.12
CA THR A 372 0.57 1.60 5.98
C THR A 372 -0.07 2.58 4.99
N GLY A 373 0.65 3.63 4.60
CA GLY A 373 0.25 4.58 3.55
C GLY A 373 1.04 4.41 2.25
N TYR A 374 0.40 4.67 1.12
CA TYR A 374 1.05 4.84 -0.17
C TYR A 374 1.27 6.33 -0.47
N TYR A 375 2.52 6.70 -0.75
CA TYR A 375 2.94 8.11 -0.94
C TYR A 375 3.38 8.42 -2.38
N GLY A 376 3.37 7.43 -3.27
CA GLY A 376 3.70 7.63 -4.68
C GLY A 376 2.61 8.42 -5.41
N LYS A 377 2.96 8.92 -6.60
CA LYS A 377 2.07 9.77 -7.42
C LYS A 377 0.99 8.99 -8.18
N GLY A 378 0.90 7.67 -7.97
CA GLY A 378 -0.16 6.83 -8.54
C GLY A 378 0.01 6.56 -10.04
N HIS A 379 1.22 6.72 -10.58
CA HIS A 379 1.49 6.39 -11.98
C HIS A 379 1.39 4.88 -12.18
N ILE A 380 0.61 4.48 -13.20
CA ILE A 380 0.41 3.06 -13.54
C ILE A 380 1.64 2.59 -14.32
N VAL A 381 2.26 1.51 -13.89
CA VAL A 381 3.42 0.94 -14.61
C VAL A 381 2.94 0.10 -15.80
N PRO A 382 3.50 0.26 -17.01
CA PRO A 382 3.23 -0.61 -18.15
C PRO A 382 3.63 -2.06 -17.87
N THR A 383 2.94 -3.01 -18.49
CA THR A 383 3.28 -4.43 -18.37
C THR A 383 4.64 -4.72 -19.02
N HIS A 384 5.68 -5.02 -18.22
CA HIS A 384 6.83 -5.75 -18.75
C HIS A 384 6.44 -7.22 -18.82
N SER A 385 6.05 -7.69 -20.01
CA SER A 385 6.04 -9.13 -20.28
C SER A 385 7.49 -9.61 -20.22
N SER A 386 7.81 -10.41 -19.20
CA SER A 386 9.07 -11.12 -19.13
C SER A 386 9.07 -12.29 -20.12
N ARG A 387 9.11 -11.96 -21.42
CA ARG A 387 9.60 -12.86 -22.47
C ARG A 387 10.55 -12.10 -23.36
N LYS A 388 11.85 -12.35 -23.16
CA LYS A 388 12.89 -12.01 -24.14
C LYS A 388 12.53 -12.66 -25.48
N GLY A 389 12.36 -11.86 -26.52
CA GLY A 389 12.25 -12.30 -27.91
C GLY A 389 10.92 -11.96 -28.56
N GLY A 390 10.81 -10.75 -29.10
CA GLY A 390 9.68 -10.33 -29.92
C GLY A 390 9.61 -8.81 -30.01
N ALA A 391 10.13 -8.25 -31.10
CA ALA A 391 10.07 -6.83 -31.39
C ALA A 391 8.60 -6.35 -31.46
N LEU A 392 8.28 -5.25 -30.79
CA LEU A 392 7.59 -4.06 -31.35
C LEU A 392 7.00 -3.14 -30.27
N SER A 393 7.11 -1.85 -30.59
CA SER A 393 6.36 -0.67 -30.14
C SER A 393 6.26 -0.37 -28.65
N SER A 394 7.11 0.58 -28.26
CA SER A 394 6.78 1.64 -27.31
C SER A 394 5.35 2.15 -27.52
N CYS A 395 4.56 2.23 -26.45
CA CYS A 395 3.34 3.03 -26.45
C CYS A 395 3.23 3.83 -25.16
N THR A 396 2.75 5.05 -25.34
CA THR A 396 3.09 6.27 -24.61
C THR A 396 2.33 6.43 -23.29
N ILE A 397 3.04 6.97 -22.30
CA ILE A 397 2.52 7.53 -21.05
C ILE A 397 1.71 8.79 -21.37
N ILE A 398 0.45 8.86 -20.95
CA ILE A 398 -0.27 10.13 -20.76
C ILE A 398 -0.50 10.30 -19.27
#